data_AF-A0A8S3JIB0-F1
#
_entry.id   AF-A0A8S3JIB0-F1
#
_cell.length_a   1.000
_cell.length_b   1.000
_cell.length_c   1.000
_cell.angle_alpha   90.00
_cell.angle_beta   90.00
_cell.angle_gamma   90.00
#
_symmetry.space_group_name_H-M   'P 1'
#
loop_
_entity.id
_entity.type
_entity.pdbx_description
1 polymer ?
#
loop_
_entity_poly.entity_id
_entity_poly.type
_entity_poly.pdbx_seq_one_letter_code
_entity_poly.pdbx_strand_id
1 'polypeptide(L)'
;EIGIQARLVHLDSSTTERQLIQQIEQLNNDPSVHGIIVQLPLDSVETIDASLITNTISPDKDIDGLSDLNAGLLSHGHLDKCFVPCTPNGCLELIRSTGTQIEGATAVVIGRSKIVGTPMFELLKHNNATVTICHSKTKNIQDIVRRFNFRE
;
A
#
# COMPACT_ATOMS: atom_id res chain seq x y z
N GLU A 1 -20.16 12.26 4.95
CA GLU A 1 -19.19 11.60 5.85
C GLU A 1 -19.77 10.28 6.36
N ILE A 2 -18.93 9.31 6.74
CA ILE A 2 -19.31 7.90 6.98
C ILE A 2 -19.55 7.60 8.49
N GLY A 3 -19.26 8.55 9.39
CA GLY A 3 -19.49 8.40 10.84
C GLY A 3 -18.38 7.66 11.59
N ILE A 4 -17.20 7.47 10.97
CA ILE A 4 -16.03 6.88 11.62
C ILE A 4 -15.43 7.88 12.61
N GLN A 5 -15.18 7.43 13.83
CA GLN A 5 -14.47 8.22 14.83
C GLN A 5 -12.97 8.21 14.50
N ALA A 6 -12.42 9.38 14.13
CA ALA A 6 -11.02 9.54 13.79
C ALA A 6 -10.26 10.25 14.92
N ARG A 7 -9.10 9.71 15.30
CA ARG A 7 -8.19 10.29 16.29
C ARG A 7 -6.88 10.65 15.61
N LEU A 8 -6.51 11.93 15.66
CA LEU A 8 -5.18 12.38 15.23
C LEU A 8 -4.23 12.36 16.44
N VAL A 9 -3.16 11.59 16.36
CA VAL A 9 -2.04 11.63 17.31
C VAL A 9 -0.90 12.38 16.64
N HIS A 10 -0.70 13.63 17.05
CA HIS A 10 0.41 14.44 16.56
C HIS A 10 1.58 14.34 17.53
N LEU A 11 2.76 14.04 17.02
CA LEU A 11 3.99 13.86 17.79
C LEU A 11 5.04 14.85 17.30
N ASP A 12 5.85 15.39 18.23
CA ASP A 12 6.91 16.34 17.90
C ASP A 12 8.02 15.68 17.09
N SER A 13 8.75 16.46 16.28
CA SER A 13 9.89 15.96 15.50
C SER A 13 11.06 15.47 16.36
N SER A 14 11.09 15.78 17.65
CA SER A 14 12.03 15.24 18.64
C SER A 14 11.65 13.84 19.15
N THR A 15 10.52 13.28 18.70
CA THR A 15 10.07 11.94 19.07
C THR A 15 11.07 10.90 18.55
N THR A 16 11.58 10.10 19.47
CA THR A 16 12.49 8.98 19.17
C THR A 16 11.72 7.78 18.62
N GLU A 17 12.41 6.90 17.87
CA GLU A 17 11.84 5.64 17.39
C GLU A 17 11.17 4.82 18.50
N ARG A 18 11.83 4.72 19.67
CA ARG A 18 11.29 4.00 20.83
C ARG A 18 9.96 4.60 21.33
N GLN A 19 9.86 5.93 21.37
CA GLN A 19 8.62 6.59 21.80
C GLN A 19 7.49 6.36 20.79
N LEU A 20 7.80 6.40 19.49
CA LEU A 20 6.83 6.12 18.44
C LEU A 20 6.34 4.66 18.51
N ILE A 21 7.25 3.69 18.69
CA ILE A 21 6.90 2.28 18.91
C ILE A 21 5.97 2.14 20.11
N GLN A 22 6.28 2.77 21.24
CA GLN A 22 5.43 2.73 22.44
C GLN A 22 4.04 3.30 22.20
N GLN A 23 3.91 4.37 21.39
CA GLN A 23 2.60 4.90 21.01
C GLN A 23 1.81 3.90 20.14
N ILE A 24 2.46 3.25 19.19
CA ILE A 24 1.82 2.25 18.32
C ILE A 24 1.38 1.03 19.15
N GLU A 25 2.22 0.55 20.07
CA GLU A 25 1.87 -0.54 20.99
C GLU A 25 0.65 -0.20 21.87
N GLN A 26 0.54 1.05 22.34
CA GLN A 26 -0.65 1.49 23.07
C GLN A 26 -1.92 1.42 22.19
N LEU A 27 -1.83 1.88 20.95
CA LEU A 27 -2.95 1.83 20.00
C LEU A 27 -3.31 0.39 19.57
N ASN A 28 -2.31 -0.48 19.42
CA ASN A 28 -2.51 -1.90 19.14
C ASN A 28 -3.33 -2.56 20.26
N ASN A 29 -3.05 -2.22 21.52
CA ASN A 29 -3.72 -2.80 22.67
C ASN A 29 -5.05 -2.12 23.05
N ASP A 30 -5.39 -0.98 22.43
CA ASP A 30 -6.65 -0.28 22.68
C ASP A 30 -7.80 -0.95 21.91
N PRO A 31 -8.79 -1.59 22.59
CA PRO A 31 -9.90 -2.26 21.92
C PRO A 31 -10.88 -1.29 21.23
N SER A 32 -10.80 0.02 21.50
CA SER A 32 -11.61 1.03 20.80
C SER A 32 -11.01 1.45 19.45
N VAL A 33 -9.74 1.11 19.20
CA VAL A 33 -9.02 1.40 17.95
C VAL A 33 -9.10 0.19 17.03
N HIS A 34 -9.71 0.37 15.87
CA HIS A 34 -9.90 -0.69 14.87
C HIS A 34 -8.90 -0.62 13.70
N GLY A 35 -8.20 0.50 13.55
CA GLY A 35 -7.26 0.71 12.46
C GLY A 35 -6.27 1.83 12.79
N ILE A 36 -5.04 1.68 12.32
CA ILE A 36 -3.91 2.58 12.55
C ILE A 36 -3.29 2.90 11.20
N ILE A 37 -3.03 4.19 10.98
CA ILE A 37 -2.26 4.69 9.85
C ILE A 37 -1.11 5.52 10.45
N VAL A 38 0.11 5.24 9.99
CA VAL A 38 1.28 6.08 10.28
C VAL A 38 1.57 6.90 9.03
N GLN A 39 1.49 8.22 9.15
CA GLN A 39 1.77 9.11 8.03
C GLN A 39 3.25 9.03 7.66
N LEU A 40 3.53 8.74 6.39
CA LEU A 40 4.88 8.74 5.82
C LEU A 40 5.05 9.92 4.83
N PRO A 41 6.28 10.46 4.66
CA PRO A 41 7.48 10.16 5.44
C PRO A 41 7.38 10.68 6.88
N LEU A 42 8.15 10.08 7.80
CA LEU A 42 8.26 10.55 9.18
C LEU A 42 9.10 11.83 9.22
N ASP A 43 8.56 12.89 9.82
CA ASP A 43 9.29 14.14 10.09
C ASP A 43 9.92 14.08 11.49
N SER A 44 11.17 13.62 11.55
CA SER A 44 11.92 13.51 12.80
C SER A 44 13.32 14.09 12.63
N VAL A 45 13.85 14.65 13.71
CA VAL A 45 15.24 15.11 13.80
C VAL A 45 16.22 13.93 13.85
N GLU A 46 15.74 12.75 14.22
CA GLU A 46 16.49 11.50 14.21
C GLU A 46 16.04 10.60 13.04
N THR A 47 16.94 9.77 12.54
CA THR A 47 16.58 8.75 11.56
C THR A 47 15.77 7.65 12.24
N ILE A 48 14.52 7.46 11.82
CA ILE A 48 13.64 6.38 12.28
C ILE A 48 13.47 5.36 11.16
N ASP A 49 13.56 4.06 11.48
CA ASP A 49 13.29 2.99 10.52
C ASP A 49 11.78 2.86 10.26
N ALA A 50 11.33 3.47 9.16
CA ALA A 50 9.93 3.39 8.74
C ALA A 50 9.43 1.94 8.56
N SER A 51 10.29 0.99 8.17
CA SER A 51 9.90 -0.42 8.01
C SER A 51 9.65 -1.08 9.37
N LEU A 52 10.45 -0.75 10.38
CA LEU A 52 10.20 -1.21 11.75
C LEU A 52 8.88 -0.65 12.28
N ILE A 53 8.63 0.64 12.05
CA ILE A 53 7.40 1.32 12.47
C ILE A 53 6.16 0.69 11.83
N THR A 54 6.13 0.49 10.51
CA THR A 54 4.97 -0.13 9.84
C THR A 54 4.76 -1.58 10.27
N ASN A 55 5.83 -2.33 10.55
CA ASN A 55 5.73 -3.70 11.05
C ASN A 55 5.37 -3.82 12.55
N THR A 56 5.45 -2.71 13.30
CA THR A 56 5.01 -2.67 14.70
C THR A 56 3.47 -2.61 14.80
N ILE A 57 2.79 -2.12 13.76
CA ILE A 57 1.32 -2.08 13.71
C ILE A 57 0.79 -3.51 13.67
N SER A 58 -0.19 -3.81 14.53
CA SER A 58 -0.83 -5.12 14.54
C SER A 58 -1.47 -5.39 13.16
N PRO A 59 -1.28 -6.58 12.56
CA PRO A 59 -1.75 -6.86 11.21
C PRO A 59 -3.26 -6.67 10.98
N ASP A 60 -4.06 -6.91 12.02
CA ASP A 60 -5.52 -6.72 12.03
C ASP A 60 -5.94 -5.24 12.12
N LYS A 61 -5.00 -4.34 12.45
CA LYS A 61 -5.20 -2.88 12.50
C LYS A 61 -4.38 -2.12 11.44
N ASP A 62 -3.58 -2.80 10.62
CA ASP A 62 -2.78 -2.19 9.55
C ASP A 62 -3.66 -1.87 8.33
N ILE A 63 -4.56 -0.89 8.48
CA ILE A 63 -5.54 -0.52 7.46
C ILE A 63 -4.92 0.16 6.23
N ASP A 64 -3.63 0.52 6.29
CA ASP A 64 -2.87 1.02 5.14
C ASP A 64 -2.12 -0.11 4.40
N GLY A 65 -2.10 -1.33 4.95
CA GLY A 65 -1.54 -2.52 4.30
C GLY A 65 -0.03 -2.45 4.06
N LEU A 66 0.71 -1.69 4.87
CA LEU A 66 2.14 -1.41 4.63
C LEU A 66 3.09 -2.31 5.43
N SER A 67 2.59 -3.13 6.35
CA SER A 67 3.40 -4.16 7.02
C SER A 67 3.88 -5.21 6.02
N ASP A 68 5.04 -5.81 6.31
CA ASP A 68 5.61 -6.87 5.46
C ASP A 68 4.70 -8.10 5.44
N LEU A 69 3.90 -8.33 6.49
CA LEU A 69 2.90 -9.40 6.52
C LEU A 69 1.78 -9.15 5.49
N ASN A 70 1.16 -7.97 5.50
CA ASN A 70 0.11 -7.64 4.52
C ASN A 70 0.67 -7.61 3.09
N ALA A 71 1.87 -7.04 2.90
CA ALA A 71 2.55 -7.07 1.61
C ALA A 71 2.83 -8.50 1.14
N GLY A 72 3.26 -9.38 2.05
CA GLY A 72 3.48 -10.80 1.79
C GLY A 72 2.18 -11.51 1.39
N LEU A 73 1.12 -11.37 2.18
CA LEU A 73 -0.20 -11.96 1.89
C LEU A 73 -0.75 -11.50 0.53
N LEU A 74 -0.64 -10.20 0.22
CA LEU A 74 -1.00 -9.64 -1.08
C LEU A 74 -0.18 -10.29 -2.21
N SER A 75 1.13 -10.42 -2.05
CA SER A 75 1.98 -11.03 -3.09
C SER A 75 1.62 -12.50 -3.35
N HIS A 76 1.25 -13.24 -2.31
CA HIS A 76 0.77 -14.63 -2.40
C HIS A 76 -0.69 -14.77 -2.89
N GLY A 77 -1.43 -13.67 -3.03
CA GLY A 77 -2.81 -13.68 -3.53
C GLY A 77 -3.88 -13.94 -2.46
N HIS A 78 -3.52 -13.81 -1.19
CA HIS A 78 -4.46 -13.89 -0.06
C HIS A 78 -5.21 -12.56 0.15
N LEU A 79 -5.91 -12.11 -0.90
CA LEU A 79 -6.65 -10.83 -0.89
C LEU A 79 -7.77 -10.78 0.17
N ASP A 80 -8.26 -11.93 0.61
CA ASP A 80 -9.26 -12.09 1.67
C ASP A 80 -8.69 -11.99 3.09
N LYS A 81 -7.36 -11.98 3.24
CA LYS A 81 -6.67 -12.03 4.53
C LYS A 81 -5.73 -10.85 4.78
N CYS A 82 -5.65 -9.91 3.86
CA CYS A 82 -4.77 -8.75 4.00
C CYS A 82 -5.49 -7.44 3.74
N PHE A 83 -4.95 -6.39 4.34
CA PHE A 83 -5.26 -5.04 3.93
C PHE A 83 -4.44 -4.70 2.69
N VAL A 84 -5.14 -4.24 1.66
CA VAL A 84 -4.53 -3.76 0.42
C VAL A 84 -4.24 -2.26 0.57
N PRO A 85 -3.04 -1.78 0.20
CA PRO A 85 -2.75 -0.36 0.30
C PRO A 85 -3.76 0.52 -0.44
N CYS A 86 -4.13 1.64 0.18
CA CYS A 86 -5.29 2.44 -0.21
C CYS A 86 -5.19 2.98 -1.65
N THR A 87 -4.02 3.47 -2.06
CA THR A 87 -3.79 4.02 -3.41
C THR A 87 -3.96 2.98 -4.52
N PRO A 88 -3.26 1.83 -4.51
CA PRO A 88 -3.43 0.80 -5.53
C PRO A 88 -4.83 0.17 -5.51
N ASN A 89 -5.47 0.06 -4.33
CA ASN A 89 -6.87 -0.37 -4.25
C ASN A 89 -7.81 0.64 -4.94
N GLY A 90 -7.62 1.94 -4.69
CA GLY A 90 -8.37 3.00 -5.37
C GLY A 90 -8.15 2.99 -6.89
N CYS A 91 -6.93 2.79 -7.36
CA CYS A 91 -6.63 2.62 -8.79
C CYS A 91 -7.36 1.42 -9.39
N LEU A 92 -7.39 0.28 -8.69
CA LEU A 92 -8.13 -0.91 -9.13
C LEU A 92 -9.63 -0.62 -9.25
N GLU A 93 -10.21 0.09 -8.28
CA GLU A 93 -11.62 0.46 -8.36
C GLU A 93 -11.94 1.48 -9.45
N LEU A 94 -11.02 2.42 -9.72
CA LEU A 94 -11.16 3.31 -10.86
C LEU A 94 -11.16 2.54 -12.19
N ILE A 95 -10.29 1.53 -12.34
CA ILE A 95 -10.30 0.66 -13.52
C ILE A 95 -11.62 -0.12 -13.61
N ARG A 96 -12.10 -0.69 -12.50
CA ARG A 96 -13.39 -1.41 -12.49
C ARG A 96 -14.57 -0.50 -12.86
N SER A 97 -14.52 0.76 -12.44
CA SER A 97 -15.57 1.74 -12.74
C SER A 97 -15.72 2.08 -14.22
N THR A 98 -14.73 1.79 -15.07
CA THR A 98 -14.82 1.99 -16.53
C THR A 98 -15.58 0.86 -17.23
N GLY A 99 -15.85 -0.25 -16.54
CA GLY A 99 -16.41 -1.48 -17.14
C GLY A 99 -15.39 -2.29 -17.94
N THR A 100 -14.10 -1.90 -17.95
CA THR A 100 -13.04 -2.63 -18.64
C THR A 100 -12.75 -3.95 -17.93
N GLN A 101 -12.74 -5.06 -18.67
CA GLN A 101 -12.35 -6.36 -18.14
C GLN A 101 -10.83 -6.40 -17.86
N ILE A 102 -10.46 -6.69 -16.62
CA ILE A 102 -9.05 -6.81 -16.19
C ILE A 102 -8.49 -8.20 -16.55
N GLU A 103 -9.32 -9.23 -16.46
CA GLU A 103 -8.94 -10.60 -16.81
C GLU A 103 -8.51 -10.68 -18.27
N GLY A 104 -7.31 -11.24 -18.51
CA GLY A 104 -6.72 -11.35 -19.84
C GLY A 104 -6.17 -10.04 -20.40
N ALA A 105 -6.41 -8.91 -19.74
CA ALA A 105 -5.88 -7.63 -20.17
C ALA A 105 -4.36 -7.59 -19.99
N THR A 106 -3.71 -6.77 -20.82
CA THR A 106 -2.30 -6.44 -20.64
C THR A 106 -2.17 -5.08 -19.96
N ALA A 107 -1.41 -5.02 -18.87
CA ALA A 107 -1.25 -3.80 -18.08
C ALA A 107 0.22 -3.45 -17.88
N VAL A 108 0.52 -2.16 -17.76
CA VAL A 108 1.87 -1.65 -17.45
C VAL A 108 1.81 -0.84 -16.17
N VAL A 109 2.62 -1.22 -15.18
CA VAL A 109 2.84 -0.44 -13.97
C VAL A 109 4.18 0.28 -14.06
N ILE A 110 4.19 1.60 -13.98
CA ILE A 110 5.42 2.40 -13.97
C ILE A 110 5.73 2.81 -12.53
N GLY A 111 6.76 2.19 -11.96
CA GLY A 111 7.14 2.34 -10.56
C GLY A 111 7.01 1.03 -9.80
N ARG A 112 7.86 0.87 -8.77
CA ARG A 112 7.95 -0.35 -7.94
C ARG A 112 8.15 -0.02 -6.45
N SER A 113 7.54 1.07 -6.01
CA SER A 113 7.57 1.44 -4.59
C SER A 113 6.77 0.44 -3.77
N LYS A 114 7.12 0.29 -2.49
CA LYS A 114 6.37 -0.52 -1.52
C LYS A 114 4.91 -0.02 -1.38
N ILE A 115 4.70 1.28 -1.48
CA ILE A 115 3.40 1.93 -1.22
C ILE A 115 2.42 1.79 -2.40
N VAL A 116 2.91 1.86 -3.64
CA VAL A 116 2.01 1.93 -4.82
C VAL A 116 2.37 0.90 -5.90
N GLY A 117 3.59 0.98 -6.44
CA GLY A 117 3.92 0.24 -7.66
C GLY A 117 3.85 -1.28 -7.50
N THR A 118 4.50 -1.82 -6.46
CA THR A 118 4.52 -3.27 -6.22
C THR A 118 3.12 -3.79 -5.85
N PRO A 119 2.37 -3.18 -4.92
CA PRO A 119 0.99 -3.63 -4.66
C PRO A 119 0.07 -3.53 -5.87
N MET A 120 0.18 -2.48 -6.71
CA MET A 120 -0.64 -2.36 -7.93
C MET A 120 -0.35 -3.51 -8.91
N PHE A 121 0.93 -3.88 -9.05
CA PHE A 121 1.33 -5.04 -9.84
C PHE A 121 0.66 -6.32 -9.32
N GLU A 122 0.73 -6.56 -8.00
CA GLU A 122 0.13 -7.76 -7.38
C GLU A 122 -1.39 -7.78 -7.56
N LEU A 123 -2.08 -6.65 -7.37
CA LEU A 123 -3.52 -6.56 -7.58
C LEU A 123 -3.93 -6.88 -9.01
N LEU A 124 -3.26 -6.28 -10.00
CA LEU A 124 -3.56 -6.55 -11.41
C LEU A 124 -3.29 -8.02 -11.76
N LYS A 125 -2.17 -8.58 -11.29
CA LYS A 125 -1.83 -10.00 -11.48
C LYS A 125 -2.91 -10.91 -10.90
N HIS A 126 -3.34 -10.67 -9.67
CA HIS A 126 -4.38 -11.47 -9.00
C HIS A 126 -5.80 -11.21 -9.51
N ASN A 127 -6.00 -10.16 -10.33
CA ASN A 127 -7.19 -9.97 -11.15
C ASN A 127 -6.99 -10.50 -12.59
N ASN A 128 -6.06 -11.45 -12.79
CA ASN A 128 -5.80 -12.18 -14.03
C ASN A 128 -5.29 -11.33 -15.21
N ALA A 129 -4.68 -10.16 -14.96
CA ALA A 129 -4.00 -9.41 -16.00
C ALA A 129 -2.58 -9.94 -16.26
N THR A 130 -2.09 -9.81 -17.50
CA THR A 130 -0.67 -9.92 -17.81
C THR A 130 0.00 -8.57 -17.55
N VAL A 131 0.86 -8.49 -16.53
CA VAL A 131 1.39 -7.21 -16.05
C VAL A 131 2.89 -7.08 -16.33
N THR A 132 3.30 -5.94 -16.90
CA THR A 132 4.71 -5.54 -17.03
C THR A 132 5.04 -4.43 -16.05
N ILE A 133 6.10 -4.57 -15.26
CA ILE A 133 6.58 -3.52 -14.36
C ILE A 133 7.78 -2.78 -14.96
N CYS A 134 7.69 -1.45 -15.00
CA CYS A 134 8.73 -0.55 -15.48
C CYS A 134 9.29 0.28 -14.31
N HIS A 135 10.55 0.68 -14.39
CA HIS A 135 11.20 1.54 -13.40
C HIS A 135 12.34 2.36 -14.01
N SER A 136 13.06 3.14 -13.20
CA SER A 136 14.13 4.07 -13.63
C SER A 136 15.31 3.44 -14.40
N LYS A 137 15.36 2.11 -14.49
CA LYS A 137 16.40 1.37 -15.23
C LYS A 137 15.84 0.60 -16.44
N THR A 138 14.54 0.69 -16.68
CA THR A 138 13.90 0.08 -17.85
C THR A 138 14.30 0.85 -19.11
N LYS A 139 14.86 0.14 -20.09
CA LYS A 139 15.19 0.71 -21.41
C LYS A 139 13.93 0.76 -22.28
N ASN A 140 13.83 1.75 -23.17
CA ASN A 140 12.75 1.89 -24.16
C ASN A 140 11.34 1.90 -23.53
N ILE A 141 11.17 2.57 -22.39
CA ILE A 141 9.89 2.61 -21.65
C ILE A 141 8.72 3.09 -22.52
N GLN A 142 8.97 4.03 -23.44
CA GLN A 142 7.95 4.54 -24.36
C GLN A 142 7.40 3.43 -25.28
N ASP A 143 8.26 2.54 -25.77
CA ASP A 143 7.85 1.44 -26.63
C ASP A 143 7.07 0.37 -25.86
N ILE A 144 7.48 0.10 -24.62
CA ILE A 144 6.75 -0.81 -23.71
C ILE A 144 5.33 -0.27 -23.49
N VAL A 145 5.19 0.98 -23.06
CA VAL A 145 3.89 1.59 -22.78
C VAL A 145 3.00 1.61 -24.04
N ARG A 146 3.56 1.93 -25.21
CA ARG A 146 2.79 1.96 -26.48
C ARG A 146 2.28 0.59 -26.92
N ARG A 147 3.05 -0.48 -26.67
CA ARG A 147 2.66 -1.86 -27.03
C ARG A 147 1.46 -2.37 -26.24
N PHE A 148 1.29 -1.86 -25.02
CA PHE A 148 0.27 -2.30 -24.07
C PHE A 148 -0.90 -1.32 -23.92
N ASN A 149 -1.17 -0.53 -24.97
CA ASN A 149 -2.39 0.26 -24.99
C ASN A 149 -3.60 -0.68 -24.89
N PHE A 150 -4.43 -0.50 -23.86
CA PHE A 150 -5.80 -1.01 -23.80
C PHE A 150 -6.51 -0.54 -25.07
N ARG A 151 -6.50 -1.39 -26.10
CA ARG A 151 -7.35 -1.24 -27.28
C ARG A 151 -8.47 -2.26 -27.11
N GLU A 152 -9.69 -1.75 -27.21
CA GLU A 152 -10.94 -2.52 -27.29
C GLU A 152 -10.84 -3.64 -28.33
#